data_AF-A0A7C1M3I6-F1
#
_entry.id   AF-A0A7C1M3I6-F1
#
_cell.length_a   1.000
_cell.length_b   1.000
_cell.length_c   1.000
_cell.angle_alpha   90.00
_cell.angle_beta   90.00
_cell.angle_gamma   90.00
#
_symmetry.space_group_name_H-M   'P 1'
#
loop_
_entity.id
_entity.type
_entity.pdbx_description
1 polymer ?
#
loop_
_entity_poly.entity_id
_entity_poly.type
_entity_poly.pdbx_seq_one_letter_code
_entity_poly.pdbx_strand_id
1 'polypeptide(L)'
;MAERITFAAVKEAVIIRNSDQLVRKLENRIITKGDVLSFNAIGKRIDFVIIDYFPKADAVRIHLGTRIIISEKTYREIENELKKIDNAKELRNGCKTQL
;
A
#
# COMPACT_ATOMS: atom_id res chain seq x y z
N MET A 1 -7.22 -15.43 -6.41
CA MET A 1 -8.08 -14.33 -5.88
C MET A 1 -7.39 -13.72 -4.68
N ALA A 2 -7.58 -12.44 -4.42
CA ALA A 2 -7.09 -11.81 -3.21
C ALA A 2 -8.04 -12.11 -2.04
N GLU A 3 -7.49 -12.59 -0.92
CA GLU A 3 -8.24 -12.76 0.33
C GLU A 3 -8.13 -11.51 1.19
N ARG A 4 -6.96 -10.87 1.19
CA ARG A 4 -6.68 -9.67 1.98
C ARG A 4 -5.82 -8.72 1.19
N ILE A 5 -6.15 -7.43 1.23
CA ILE A 5 -5.36 -6.37 0.60
C ILE A 5 -5.16 -5.25 1.61
N THR A 6 -3.92 -4.77 1.70
CA THR A 6 -3.54 -3.65 2.54
C THR A 6 -3.21 -2.45 1.67
N PHE A 7 -3.96 -1.37 1.88
CA PHE A 7 -3.79 -0.10 1.20
C PHE A 7 -3.18 0.93 2.15
N ALA A 8 -2.35 1.80 1.60
CA ALA A 8 -1.87 3.00 2.28
C ALA A 8 -2.27 4.23 1.45
N ALA A 9 -2.70 5.30 2.12
CA ALA A 9 -3.01 6.54 1.42
C ALA A 9 -1.73 7.28 1.04
N VAL A 10 -1.66 7.83 -0.18
CA VAL A 10 -0.42 8.46 -0.67
C VAL A 10 -0.15 9.80 0.02
N LYS A 11 -1.19 10.62 0.19
CA LYS A 11 -1.06 12.00 0.67
C LYS A 11 -1.49 12.21 2.12
N GLU A 12 -2.62 11.63 2.51
CA GLU A 12 -3.27 11.94 3.78
C GLU A 12 -3.92 10.69 4.35
N ALA A 13 -3.79 10.45 5.66
CA ALA A 13 -4.38 9.28 6.31
C ALA A 13 -5.91 9.40 6.27
N VAL A 14 -6.59 8.39 5.71
CA VAL A 14 -8.05 8.38 5.61
C VAL A 14 -8.61 7.09 6.16
N ILE A 15 -9.58 7.22 7.06
CA ILE A 15 -10.33 6.09 7.62
C ILE A 15 -11.61 5.93 6.79
N ILE A 16 -11.66 4.90 5.94
CA ILE A 16 -12.89 4.55 5.21
C ILE A 16 -13.72 3.61 6.08
N ARG A 17 -14.85 4.10 6.60
CA ARG A 17 -15.80 3.26 7.37
C ARG A 17 -16.51 2.21 6.50
N ASN A 18 -16.72 2.48 5.21
CA ASN A 18 -17.46 1.61 4.30
C ASN A 18 -16.50 0.96 3.29
N SER A 19 -15.65 0.07 3.76
CA SER A 19 -14.73 -0.71 2.91
C SER A 19 -15.46 -1.59 1.90
N ASP A 20 -16.65 -2.11 2.23
CA ASP A 20 -17.51 -2.92 1.34
C ASP A 20 -17.85 -2.23 0.01
N GLN A 21 -18.13 -0.92 0.04
CA GLN A 21 -18.42 -0.15 -1.18
C GLN A 21 -17.19 -0.04 -2.08
N LEU A 22 -16.00 -0.01 -1.47
CA LEU A 22 -14.73 0.00 -2.20
C LEU A 22 -14.50 -1.35 -2.89
N VAL A 23 -14.77 -2.46 -2.20
CA VAL A 23 -14.66 -3.81 -2.76
C VAL A 23 -15.55 -3.95 -3.98
N ARG A 24 -16.82 -3.53 -3.90
CA ARG A 24 -17.76 -3.57 -5.03
C ARG A 24 -17.28 -2.78 -6.25
N LYS A 25 -16.65 -1.63 -6.04
CA LYS A 25 -16.08 -0.83 -7.14
C LYS A 25 -14.80 -1.44 -7.73
N LEU A 26 -14.11 -2.24 -6.94
CA LEU A 26 -12.86 -2.90 -7.31
C LEU A 26 -13.03 -4.34 -7.75
N GLU A 27 -14.24 -4.87 -7.63
CA GLU A 27 -14.56 -6.21 -8.04
C GLU A 27 -14.09 -6.43 -9.48
N ASN A 28 -13.56 -7.63 -9.73
CA ASN A 28 -13.10 -8.03 -11.05
C ASN A 28 -11.84 -7.33 -11.56
N ARG A 29 -11.23 -6.44 -10.76
CA ARG A 29 -10.01 -5.75 -11.12
C ARG A 29 -8.79 -6.59 -10.75
N ILE A 30 -7.81 -6.61 -11.65
CA ILE A 30 -6.50 -7.22 -11.40
C ILE A 30 -5.60 -6.13 -10.84
N ILE A 31 -4.95 -6.42 -9.73
CA ILE A 31 -4.03 -5.51 -9.05
C ILE A 31 -2.68 -6.18 -8.77
N THR A 32 -1.66 -5.35 -8.61
CA THR A 32 -0.28 -5.77 -8.30
C THR A 32 0.28 -4.92 -7.15
N LYS A 33 1.43 -5.33 -6.62
CA LYS A 33 2.09 -4.60 -5.54
C LYS A 33 2.61 -3.25 -6.07
N GLY A 34 2.31 -2.17 -5.36
CA GLY A 34 2.71 -0.82 -5.77
C GLY A 34 1.75 -0.14 -6.75
N ASP A 35 0.66 -0.81 -7.15
CA ASP A 35 -0.38 -0.19 -7.98
C ASP A 35 -1.12 0.92 -7.21
N VAL A 36 -1.43 2.02 -7.91
CA VAL A 36 -2.05 3.21 -7.34
C VAL A 36 -3.50 3.34 -7.80
N LEU A 37 -4.41 3.42 -6.84
CA LEU A 37 -5.85 3.51 -7.05
C LEU A 37 -6.40 4.82 -6.49
N SER A 38 -6.98 5.63 -7.37
CA SER A 38 -7.66 6.86 -6.98
C SER A 38 -9.13 6.60 -6.67
N PHE A 39 -9.56 6.88 -5.45
CA PHE A 39 -10.95 6.77 -5.01
C PHE A 39 -11.54 8.12 -4.65
N ASN A 40 -12.83 8.27 -4.94
CA ASN A 40 -13.60 9.40 -4.43
C ASN A 40 -14.29 8.96 -3.13
N ALA A 41 -13.80 9.46 -1.99
CA ALA A 41 -14.38 9.19 -0.68
C ALA A 41 -14.65 10.52 0.03
N ILE A 42 -15.86 10.67 0.61
CA ILE A 42 -16.28 11.85 1.38
C ILE A 42 -16.09 13.16 0.56
N GLY A 43 -16.45 13.13 -0.73
CA GLY A 43 -16.35 14.30 -1.61
C GLY A 43 -14.92 14.73 -1.98
N LYS A 44 -13.89 13.96 -1.61
CA LYS A 44 -12.49 14.19 -2.00
C LYS A 44 -11.93 13.00 -2.79
N ARG A 45 -11.06 13.30 -3.76
CA ARG A 45 -10.25 12.30 -4.47
C ARG A 45 -9.02 11.98 -3.63
N ILE A 46 -8.89 10.72 -3.24
CA ILE A 46 -7.80 10.20 -2.42
C ILE A 46 -7.13 9.08 -3.20
N ASP A 47 -5.81 9.17 -3.30
CA ASP A 47 -4.98 8.16 -3.96
C ASP A 47 -4.48 7.17 -2.90
N PHE A 48 -4.71 5.88 -3.16
CA PHE A 48 -4.26 4.77 -2.33
C PHE A 48 -3.27 3.93 -3.12
N VAL A 49 -2.26 3.37 -2.45
CA VAL A 49 -1.31 2.44 -3.04
C VAL A 49 -1.36 1.11 -2.32
N ILE A 50 -1.24 0.04 -3.09
CA ILE A 50 -1.21 -1.32 -2.56
C ILE A 50 0.16 -1.61 -2.00
N ILE A 51 0.25 -1.71 -0.68
CA ILE A 51 1.52 -2.01 0.01
C ILE A 51 1.73 -3.51 0.18
N ASP A 52 0.65 -4.27 0.34
CA ASP A 52 0.70 -5.71 0.58
C ASP A 52 -0.65 -6.39 0.26
N TYR A 53 -0.62 -7.67 -0.07
CA TYR A 53 -1.80 -8.50 -0.27
C TYR A 53 -1.49 -9.97 -0.04
N PHE A 54 -2.55 -10.74 0.22
CA PHE A 54 -2.49 -12.17 0.46
C PHE A 54 -3.57 -12.89 -0.36
N PRO A 55 -3.24 -14.04 -0.99
CA PRO A 55 -1.92 -14.67 -1.11
C PRO A 55 -0.93 -13.85 -1.98
N LYS A 56 0.39 -14.01 -1.75
CA LYS A 56 1.42 -13.36 -2.57
C LYS A 56 1.51 -14.04 -3.93
N ALA A 57 1.23 -13.26 -4.97
CA ALA A 57 1.28 -13.67 -6.37
C ALA A 57 1.70 -12.45 -7.22
N ASP A 58 2.06 -12.67 -8.49
CA ASP A 58 2.46 -11.59 -9.40
C ASP A 58 1.33 -10.56 -9.59
N ALA A 59 0.11 -11.06 -9.79
CA ALA A 59 -1.10 -10.28 -9.84
C ALA A 59 -2.25 -11.01 -9.14
N VAL A 60 -3.12 -10.26 -8.46
CA VAL A 60 -4.30 -10.81 -7.79
C VAL A 60 -5.56 -10.10 -8.25
N ARG A 61 -6.62 -10.89 -8.45
CA ARG A 61 -7.95 -10.37 -8.77
C ARG A 61 -8.75 -10.13 -7.49
N ILE A 62 -9.37 -8.96 -7.41
CA ILE A 62 -10.23 -8.56 -6.31
C ILE A 62 -11.61 -9.18 -6.48
N HIS A 63 -12.17 -9.67 -5.38
CA HIS A 63 -13.52 -10.25 -5.32
C HIS A 63 -14.31 -9.62 -4.16
N LEU A 64 -15.63 -9.78 -4.15
CA LEU A 64 -16.52 -9.26 -3.10
C LEU A 64 -16.16 -9.74 -1.68
N GLY A 65 -15.53 -10.91 -1.58
CA GLY A 65 -15.07 -11.48 -0.30
C GLY A 65 -13.70 -10.98 0.16
N THR A 66 -13.05 -10.08 -0.61
CA THR A 66 -11.70 -9.62 -0.27
C THR A 66 -11.73 -8.64 0.90
N ARG A 67 -10.93 -8.94 1.93
CA ARG A 67 -10.80 -8.07 3.10
C ARG A 67 -9.86 -6.90 2.81
N ILE A 68 -10.43 -5.70 2.75
CA ILE A 68 -9.69 -4.45 2.57
C ILE A 68 -9.27 -3.92 3.93
N ILE A 69 -7.98 -3.61 4.07
CA ILE A 69 -7.40 -3.00 5.26
C ILE A 69 -6.70 -1.73 4.84
N ILE A 70 -6.99 -0.63 5.52
CA ILE A 70 -6.40 0.67 5.25
C ILE A 70 -5.47 0.98 6.40
N SER A 71 -4.21 1.24 6.09
CA SER A 71 -3.24 1.69 7.08
C SER A 71 -3.54 3.14 7.47
N GLU A 72 -3.44 3.43 8.76
CA GLU A 72 -3.48 4.81 9.28
C GLU A 72 -2.24 5.61 8.87
N LYS A 73 -1.16 4.95 8.45
CA LYS A 73 0.05 5.59 7.97
C LYS A 73 -0.04 5.88 6.48
N THR A 74 0.49 7.04 6.07
CA THR A 74 0.59 7.35 4.64
C THR A 74 1.76 6.64 3.98
N TYR A 75 1.64 6.37 2.68
CA TYR A 75 2.73 5.79 1.90
C TYR A 75 3.98 6.67 1.96
N ARG A 76 3.82 8.00 1.99
CA ARG A 76 4.94 8.93 2.12
C ARG A 76 5.71 8.76 3.44
N GLU A 77 5.02 8.47 4.53
CA GLU A 77 5.67 8.14 5.81
C GLU A 77 6.41 6.80 5.72
N ILE A 78 5.78 5.78 5.13
CA ILE A 78 6.40 4.47 4.94
C ILE A 78 7.65 4.59 4.06
N GLU A 79 7.57 5.31 2.95
CA GLU A 79 8.69 5.53 2.04
C GLU A 79 9.84 6.30 2.72
N ASN A 80 9.52 7.34 3.49
CA ASN A 80 10.52 8.09 4.27
C ASN A 80 11.24 7.20 5.29
N GLU A 81 10.50 6.32 5.99
CA GLU A 81 11.09 5.37 6.94
C GLU A 81 11.98 4.34 6.22
N LEU A 82 11.56 3.83 5.06
CA LEU A 82 12.41 2.95 4.24
C LEU A 82 13.70 3.67 3.78
N LYS A 83 13.60 4.92 3.33
CA LYS A 83 14.77 5.72 2.91
C LYS A 83 15.76 5.94 4.05
N LYS A 84 15.30 6.17 5.28
CA LYS A 84 16.20 6.30 6.44
C LYS A 84 17.01 5.03 6.71
N ILE A 85 16.40 3.86 6.53
CA ILE A 85 17.08 2.57 6.73
C ILE A 85 18.14 2.33 5.66
N ASP A 86 17.86 2.71 4.42
CA ASP A 86 18.79 2.62 3.30
C ASP A 86 20.03 3.51 3.51
N ASN A 87 19.81 4.78 3.88
CA ASN A 87 20.89 5.72 4.22
C ASN A 87 21.74 5.23 5.42
N ALA A 88 21.14 4.54 6.40
CA ALA A 88 21.86 3.98 7.54
C ALA A 88 22.69 2.73 7.20
N LYS A 89 22.41 2.05 6.08
CA LYS A 89 23.21 0.91 5.60
C LYS A 89 24.44 1.37 4.83
N GLU A 90 24.37 2.47 4.08
CA GLU A 90 25.53 3.03 3.37
C GLU A 90 26.65 3.46 4.33
N LEU A 91 26.31 4.00 5.50
CA LEU A 91 27.30 4.43 6.51
C LEU A 91 28.06 3.29 7.20
N ARG A 92 27.62 2.02 7.08
CA ARG A 92 28.34 0.87 7.65
C ARG A 92 29.34 0.23 6.69
N ASN A 93 29.23 0.49 5.39
CA ASN A 93 30.09 -0.14 4.39
C ASN A 93 31.39 0.65 4.10
N GLY A 94 31.61 1.79 4.77
CA GLY A 94 32.81 2.62 4.61
C GLY A 94 34.00 2.28 5.52
N CYS A 95 33.92 1.26 6.38
CA CYS A 95 34.98 0.94 7.35
C CYS A 95 35.62 -0.45 7.14
N LYS A 96 36.09 -0.72 5.91
CA LYS A 96 37.13 -1.70 5.55
C LYS A 96 37.79 -1.11 4.30
N THR A 97 39.06 -0.70 4.24
CA THR A 97 40.28 -1.35 4.72
C THR A 97 41.38 -0.28 4.72
N GLN A 98 41.95 0.04 5.87
CA GLN A 98 43.32 0.55 5.97
C GLN A 98 44.06 -0.45 6.84
N LEU A 99 44.89 -1.27 6.21
CA LEU A 99 46.08 -1.94 6.73
C LEU A 99 46.79 -2.62 5.56
#